data_AF-A0A8J3RY02-F1
#
_entry.id   AF-A0A8J3RY02-F1
#
_cell.length_a   1.000
_cell.length_b   1.000
_cell.length_c   1.000
_cell.angle_alpha   90.00
_cell.angle_beta   90.00
_cell.angle_gamma   90.00
#
_symmetry.space_group_name_H-M   'P 1'
#
loop_
_entity.id
_entity.type
_entity.pdbx_description
1 polymer ?
#
loop_
_entity_poly.entity_id
_entity_poly.type
_entity_poly.pdbx_seq_one_letter_code
_entity_poly.pdbx_strand_id
1 'polypeptide(L)'
;MSQMSHETFDLSPDQAAVFQAVSQLESSADGPGHLPQIAREAGVGPERARQVLDELTRELGLVIAMDDPRNPDEGPFYRVQSLR
;
A
#
# COMPACT_ATOMS: atom_id res chain seq x y z
N MET A 1 -8.94 -1.46 32.03
CA MET A 1 -9.84 -1.34 30.85
C MET A 1 -8.98 -0.85 29.70
N SER A 2 -8.60 -1.73 28.79
CA SER A 2 -7.85 -1.36 27.58
C SER A 2 -8.59 -1.94 26.38
N GLN A 3 -9.70 -1.30 26.03
CA GLN A 3 -10.27 -1.44 24.70
C GLN A 3 -9.39 -0.59 23.78
N MET A 4 -8.26 -1.15 23.35
CA MET A 4 -7.63 -0.70 22.11
C MET A 4 -8.56 -1.21 21.01
N SER A 5 -9.48 -0.34 20.60
CA SER A 5 -10.28 -0.52 19.40
C SER A 5 -9.33 -0.97 18.30
N HIS A 6 -9.51 -2.22 17.85
CA HIS A 6 -9.22 -2.51 16.46
C HIS A 6 -10.10 -1.52 15.69
N GLU A 7 -9.52 -0.40 15.28
CA GLU A 7 -10.02 0.35 14.13
C GLU A 7 -9.88 -0.62 12.96
N THR A 8 -10.85 -1.53 12.84
CA THR A 8 -11.08 -2.28 11.62
C THR A 8 -11.44 -1.22 10.61
N PHE A 9 -10.43 -0.66 9.94
CA PHE A 9 -10.63 0.11 8.74
C PHE A 9 -11.50 -0.75 7.83
N ASP A 10 -12.74 -0.32 7.60
CA ASP A 10 -13.66 -0.99 6.70
C ASP A 10 -13.17 -0.67 5.28
N LEU A 11 -12.15 -1.41 4.86
CA LEU A 11 -11.53 -1.25 3.57
C LEU A 11 -12.48 -1.81 2.51
N SER A 12 -12.71 -1.04 1.46
CA SER A 12 -13.33 -1.57 0.25
C SER A 12 -12.52 -2.74 -0.31
N PRO A 13 -13.12 -3.63 -1.13
CA PRO A 13 -12.40 -4.78 -1.69
C PRO A 13 -11.11 -4.39 -2.42
N ASP A 14 -11.12 -3.28 -3.17
CA ASP A 14 -9.93 -2.78 -3.87
C ASP A 14 -8.88 -2.26 -2.89
N GLN A 15 -9.29 -1.55 -1.84
CA GLN A 15 -8.39 -1.06 -0.78
C GLN A 15 -7.74 -2.22 -0.03
N ALA A 16 -8.51 -3.25 0.33
CA ALA A 16 -8.00 -4.45 0.97
C ALA A 16 -7.00 -5.17 0.05
N ALA A 17 -7.32 -5.35 -1.24
CA ALA A 17 -6.44 -6.00 -2.19
C ALA A 17 -5.12 -5.24 -2.38
N VAL A 18 -5.18 -3.92 -2.55
CA VAL A 18 -3.98 -3.07 -2.69
C VAL A 18 -3.15 -3.03 -1.41
N PHE A 19 -3.78 -2.88 -0.25
CA PHE A 19 -3.07 -2.92 1.04
C PHE A 19 -2.38 -4.28 1.26
N GLN A 20 -3.07 -5.37 0.96
CA GLN A 20 -2.52 -6.72 1.05
C GLN A 20 -1.35 -6.91 0.07
N ALA A 21 -1.45 -6.39 -1.16
CA ALA A 21 -0.35 -6.42 -2.12
C ALA A 21 0.89 -5.67 -1.61
N VAL A 22 0.72 -4.46 -1.06
CA VAL A 22 1.82 -3.70 -0.46
C VAL A 22 2.48 -4.48 0.68
N SER A 23 1.68 -5.06 1.59
CA SER A 23 2.19 -5.86 2.72
C SER A 23 2.95 -7.12 2.27
N GLN A 24 2.45 -7.81 1.25
CA GLN A 24 3.10 -9.00 0.69
C GLN A 24 4.42 -8.65 0.01
N LEU A 25 4.45 -7.58 -0.79
CA LEU A 25 5.65 -7.12 -1.48
C LEU A 25 6.72 -6.67 -0.48
N GLU A 26 6.35 -5.88 0.52
CA GLU A 26 7.30 -5.48 1.58
C GLU A 26 7.92 -6.68 2.31
N SER A 27 7.16 -7.77 2.48
CA SER A 27 7.63 -9.00 3.12
C SER A 27 8.35 -9.97 2.17
N SER A 28 8.38 -9.66 0.88
CA SER A 28 8.98 -10.50 -0.17
C SER A 28 10.48 -10.26 -0.28
N ALA A 29 11.19 -11.22 -0.89
CA ALA A 29 12.64 -11.13 -1.11
C ALA A 29 13.04 -9.93 -2.01
N ASP A 30 12.15 -9.51 -2.89
CA ASP A 30 12.33 -8.35 -3.78
C ASP A 30 12.16 -7.00 -3.06
N GLY A 31 11.58 -7.00 -1.85
CA GLY A 31 11.32 -5.80 -1.08
C GLY A 31 10.08 -5.01 -1.55
N PRO A 32 9.86 -3.80 -0.99
CA PRO A 32 8.65 -3.03 -1.24
C PRO A 32 8.54 -2.64 -2.72
N GLY A 33 7.33 -2.75 -3.25
CA GLY A 33 7.07 -2.58 -4.67
C GLY A 33 6.58 -1.19 -5.06
N HIS A 34 6.69 -0.91 -6.36
CA HIS A 34 6.17 0.29 -7.01
C HIS A 34 4.74 0.06 -7.53
N LEU A 35 4.09 1.15 -7.96
CA LEU A 35 2.71 1.14 -8.45
C LEU A 35 2.40 0.01 -9.46
N PRO A 36 3.22 -0.26 -10.51
CA PRO A 36 2.90 -1.30 -11.49
C PRO A 36 2.89 -2.70 -10.88
N GLN A 37 3.80 -2.97 -9.95
CA GLN A 37 3.90 -4.26 -9.27
C GLN A 37 2.74 -4.46 -8.30
N ILE A 38 2.38 -3.42 -7.55
CA ILE A 38 1.23 -3.43 -6.64
C ILE A 38 -0.07 -3.63 -7.41
N ALA A 39 -0.28 -2.91 -8.52
CA ALA A 39 -1.47 -3.06 -9.36
C ALA A 39 -1.63 -4.49 -9.88
N ARG A 40 -0.52 -5.09 -10.35
CA ARG A 40 -0.49 -6.48 -10.82
C ARG A 40 -0.83 -7.46 -9.70
N GLU A 41 -0.22 -7.29 -8.52
CA GLU A 41 -0.41 -8.18 -7.37
C GLU A 41 -1.83 -8.07 -6.79
N ALA A 42 -2.38 -6.87 -6.73
CA ALA A 42 -3.75 -6.61 -6.27
C ALA A 42 -4.82 -7.00 -7.30
N GLY A 43 -4.43 -7.32 -8.54
CA GLY A 43 -5.38 -7.66 -9.62
C GLY A 43 -6.27 -6.49 -10.05
N VAL A 44 -5.82 -5.24 -9.84
CA VAL A 44 -6.57 -4.02 -10.19
C VAL A 44 -5.85 -3.24 -11.29
N GLY A 45 -6.60 -2.42 -12.03
CA GLY A 45 -6.01 -1.55 -13.05
C GLY A 45 -5.06 -0.50 -12.45
N PRO A 46 -4.05 -0.01 -13.20
CA PRO A 46 -3.03 0.91 -12.69
C PRO A 46 -3.61 2.24 -12.21
N GLU A 47 -4.63 2.78 -12.88
CA GLU A 47 -5.31 4.00 -12.43
C GLU A 47 -6.06 3.77 -11.11
N ARG A 48 -6.69 2.61 -10.95
CA ARG A 48 -7.42 2.25 -9.73
C ARG A 48 -6.46 2.01 -8.57
N ALA A 49 -5.36 1.29 -8.80
CA ALA A 49 -4.28 1.12 -7.81
C ALA A 49 -3.74 2.47 -7.34
N ARG A 50 -3.53 3.41 -8.26
CA ARG A 50 -3.05 4.75 -7.92
C ARG A 50 -4.02 5.51 -7.04
N GLN A 51 -5.31 5.50 -7.37
CA GLN A 51 -6.35 6.14 -6.54
C GLN A 51 -6.37 5.54 -5.14
N VAL A 52 -6.42 4.21 -5.07
CA VAL A 52 -6.47 3.48 -3.80
C VAL A 52 -5.21 3.69 -2.97
N LEU A 53 -4.02 3.76 -3.58
CA LEU A 53 -2.78 4.09 -2.86
C LEU A 53 -2.79 5.53 -2.32
N ASP A 54 -3.37 6.50 -3.04
CA ASP A 54 -3.54 7.87 -2.55
C ASP A 54 -4.45 7.88 -1.30
N GLU A 55 -5.60 7.19 -1.36
CA GLU A 55 -6.53 7.02 -0.24
C GLU A 55 -5.84 6.34 0.96
N LEU A 56 -5.15 5.22 0.74
CA LEU A 56 -4.42 4.48 1.78
C LEU A 56 -3.27 5.29 2.40
N THR A 57 -2.67 6.20 1.63
CA THR A 57 -1.56 7.05 2.10
C THR A 57 -2.05 8.29 2.83
N ARG A 58 -3.06 8.99 2.30
CA ARG A 58 -3.50 10.29 2.79
C ARG A 58 -4.67 10.22 3.75
N GLU A 59 -5.70 9.46 3.38
CA GLU A 59 -6.95 9.43 4.15
C GLU A 59 -6.86 8.45 5.31
N LEU A 60 -6.28 7.27 5.05
CA LEU A 60 -6.25 6.18 6.02
C LEU A 60 -4.92 6.09 6.78
N GLY A 61 -3.83 6.64 6.23
CA GLY A 61 -2.50 6.59 6.86
C GLY A 61 -2.03 5.15 7.13
N LEU A 62 -2.36 4.23 6.21
CA LEU A 62 -2.02 2.81 6.31
C LEU A 62 -0.79 2.46 5.48
N VAL A 63 -0.47 3.28 4.48
CA VAL A 63 0.64 3.08 3.56
C VAL A 63 1.48 4.36 3.53
N ILE A 64 2.79 4.21 3.38
CA ILE A 64 3.70 5.32 3.14
C ILE A 64 4.32 5.19 1.75
N ALA A 65 4.35 6.30 1.00
CA ALA A 65 5.12 6.41 -0.22
C ALA A 65 6.53 6.90 0.10
N MET A 66 7.54 6.24 -0.46
CA MET A 66 8.94 6.62 -0.32
C MET A 66 9.56 6.76 -1.71
N ASP A 67 10.32 7.83 -1.92
CA ASP A 67 11.05 8.02 -3.18
C ASP A 67 12.11 6.94 -3.40
N ASP A 68 12.19 6.40 -4.63
CA ASP A 68 13.30 5.53 -5.04
C ASP A 68 14.34 6.31 -5.87
N PRO A 69 15.42 6.82 -5.25
CA PRO A 69 16.46 7.52 -6.00
C PRO A 69 17.23 6.58 -6.96
N ARG A 70 17.10 5.26 -6.82
CA ARG A 70 17.77 4.29 -7.70
C ARG A 70 16.99 4.03 -8.99
N ASN A 71 15.67 4.20 -8.97
CA ASN A 71 14.77 3.95 -10.10
C ASN A 71 13.72 5.08 -10.22
N PRO A 72 14.13 6.31 -10.57
CA PRO A 72 13.23 7.46 -10.60
C PRO A 72 12.09 7.31 -11.63
N ASP A 73 12.32 6.53 -12.70
CA ASP A 73 11.33 6.26 -13.74
C ASP A 73 10.17 5.37 -13.26
N GLU A 74 10.39 4.56 -12.21
CA GLU A 74 9.36 3.69 -11.63
C GLU A 74 8.50 4.42 -10.58
N GLY A 75 8.91 5.63 -10.19
CA GLY A 75 8.24 6.43 -9.17
C GLY A 75 8.54 5.95 -7.74
N PRO A 76 7.68 6.30 -6.77
CA PRO A 76 7.87 5.88 -5.38
C PRO A 76 7.55 4.40 -5.20
N PHE A 77 8.20 3.78 -4.21
CA PHE A 77 7.79 2.51 -3.66
C PHE A 77 6.89 2.73 -2.44
N TYR A 78 6.05 1.74 -2.14
CA TYR A 78 5.05 1.83 -1.07
C TYR A 78 5.30 0.78 0.00
N ARG A 79 5.09 1.14 1.26
CA ARG A 79 5.29 0.27 2.44
C ARG A 79 4.10 0.37 3.38
N VAL A 80 3.82 -0.66 4.16
CA VAL A 80 2.79 -0.52 5.20
C VAL A 80 3.30 0.37 6.32
N GLN A 81 2.45 1.28 6.79
CA GLN A 81 2.74 2.08 7.96
C GLN A 81 2.63 1.18 9.19
N SER A 82 3.77 0.80 9.76
CA SER A 82 3.78 0.10 11.05
C SER A 82 3.33 1.08 12.15
N LEU A 83 2.10 0.93 12.61
CA LEU A 83 1.61 1.58 13.82
C LEU A 83 2.43 1.04 15.01
N ARG A 84 3.37 1.84 15.53
CA ARG A 84 4.09 1.57 16.78
C ARG A 84 3.46 2.34 17.93
#